data_AF-A0A925VFQ6-F1
#
_entry.id   AF-A0A925VFQ6-F1
#
_cell.length_a   1.000
_cell.length_b   1.000
_cell.length_c   1.000
_cell.angle_alpha   90.00
_cell.angle_beta   90.00
_cell.angle_gamma   90.00
#
_symmetry.space_group_name_H-M   'P 1'
#
loop_
_entity.id
_entity.type
_entity.pdbx_description
1 polymer ?
#
loop_
_entity_poly.entity_id
_entity_poly.type
_entity_poly.pdbx_seq_one_letter_code
_entity_poly.pdbx_strand_id
1 'polypeptide(L)'
;MNTALARLRGSVRDLPQSLILPAWTAGVLVVIVGFTGSLVLTLPAAEAANLTPAQLSSWVWAIAVGSGVATLLLSLVYRQPVLTAWSTPGLALLGTSLAQYRLGEAVGAYIAVGLAIALLGLSGLFERVVRVIPQPVALAVLGGLLLKYGFALIGGLQASPLVVLAIIGVFLLLRRIRARVPIAGALVAGFAVAYAAGQLDLSGVRLELALPVFVWPEFTAR
;
A
#
# COMPACT_ATOMS: atom_id res chain seq x y z
N MET A 1 -17.22 27.85 2.13
CA MET A 1 -15.74 27.90 2.01
C MET A 1 -15.04 28.36 3.30
N ASN A 2 -15.57 29.32 4.07
CA ASN A 2 -14.96 29.82 5.32
C ASN A 2 -14.82 28.80 6.48
N THR A 3 -15.64 27.76 6.52
CA THR A 3 -15.63 26.77 7.62
C THR A 3 -14.47 25.78 7.54
N ALA A 4 -14.06 25.36 6.34
CA ALA A 4 -12.96 24.41 6.14
C ALA A 4 -11.60 25.04 6.48
N LEU A 5 -11.37 26.29 6.04
CA LEU A 5 -10.15 27.04 6.35
C LEU A 5 -10.01 27.34 7.84
N ALA A 6 -11.12 27.66 8.53
CA ALA A 6 -11.12 27.84 9.98
C ALA A 6 -10.78 26.55 10.74
N ARG A 7 -11.33 25.40 10.31
CA ARG A 7 -11.00 24.07 10.86
C ARG A 7 -9.54 23.71 10.65
N LEU A 8 -9.03 23.90 9.43
CA LEU A 8 -7.62 23.66 9.10
C LEU A 8 -6.69 24.50 9.98
N ARG A 9 -6.97 25.80 10.15
CA ARG A 9 -6.16 26.69 10.98
C ARG A 9 -6.12 26.23 12.44
N GLY A 10 -7.26 25.77 12.97
CA GLY A 10 -7.32 25.15 14.29
C GLY A 10 -6.49 23.86 14.35
N SER A 11 -6.67 22.94 13.39
CA SER A 11 -5.96 21.66 13.37
C SER A 11 -4.44 21.84 13.29
N VAL A 12 -3.96 22.81 12.51
CA VAL A 12 -2.52 23.13 12.41
C VAL A 12 -1.99 23.72 13.73
N ARG A 13 -2.80 24.48 14.46
CA ARG A 13 -2.44 24.97 15.79
C ARG A 13 -2.34 23.84 16.83
N ASP A 14 -3.20 22.83 16.72
CA ASP A 14 -3.29 21.70 17.66
C ASP A 14 -2.29 20.56 17.33
N LEU A 15 -1.68 20.58 16.14
CA LEU A 15 -0.74 19.56 15.65
C LEU A 15 0.42 19.27 16.62
N PRO A 16 1.16 20.27 17.16
CA PRO A 16 2.29 20.01 18.04
C PRO A 16 1.91 19.22 19.29
N GLN A 17 0.69 19.44 19.80
CA GLN A 17 0.17 18.70 20.96
C GLN A 17 -0.25 17.27 20.61
N SER A 18 -0.48 16.99 19.33
CA SER A 18 -0.90 15.69 18.81
C SER A 18 0.28 14.77 18.44
N LEU A 19 1.51 15.30 18.37
CA LEU A 19 2.74 14.56 18.05
C LEU A 19 3.30 13.78 19.25
N ILE A 20 2.43 13.05 19.96
CA ILE A 20 2.81 12.21 21.09
C ILE A 20 3.41 10.88 20.62
N LEU A 21 4.26 10.27 21.46
CA LEU A 21 4.93 9.01 21.14
C LEU A 21 3.98 7.87 20.70
N PRO A 22 2.79 7.67 21.32
CA PRO A 22 1.82 6.68 20.83
C PRO A 22 1.33 6.95 19.41
N ALA A 23 1.13 8.21 19.02
CA ALA A 23 0.68 8.57 17.67
C ALA A 23 1.78 8.30 16.64
N TRP A 24 3.03 8.65 16.95
CA TRP A 24 4.19 8.35 16.11
C TRP A 24 4.38 6.85 15.92
N THR A 25 4.36 6.08 17.01
CA THR A 25 4.50 4.62 16.92
C THR A 25 3.37 4.01 16.11
N ALA A 26 2.11 4.41 16.32
CA ALA A 26 0.99 3.95 15.51
C ALA A 26 1.17 4.26 14.01
N GLY A 27 1.60 5.47 13.66
CA GLY A 27 1.88 5.87 12.28
C GLY A 27 2.97 5.02 11.64
N VAL A 28 4.11 4.86 12.32
CA VAL A 28 5.22 4.02 11.84
C VAL A 28 4.76 2.57 11.63
N LEU A 29 3.98 2.03 12.57
CA LEU A 29 3.45 0.67 12.48
C LEU A 29 2.52 0.50 11.29
N VAL A 30 1.63 1.46 11.04
CA VAL A 30 0.74 1.43 9.87
C VAL A 30 1.53 1.43 8.58
N VAL A 31 2.59 2.25 8.48
CA VAL A 31 3.47 2.29 7.31
C VAL A 31 4.16 0.94 7.10
N ILE A 32 4.81 0.39 8.14
CA ILE A 32 5.51 -0.91 8.05
C ILE A 32 4.55 -2.01 7.61
N VAL A 33 3.38 -2.13 8.26
CA VAL A 33 2.40 -3.17 7.95
C VAL A 33 1.83 -2.99 6.54
N GLY A 34 1.57 -1.75 6.13
CA GLY A 34 1.14 -1.43 4.77
C GLY A 34 2.15 -1.93 3.74
N PHE A 35 3.37 -1.41 3.78
CA PHE A 35 4.43 -1.72 2.80
C PHE A 35 4.77 -3.21 2.72
N THR A 36 4.83 -3.89 3.86
CA THR A 36 5.15 -5.32 3.92
C THR A 36 4.18 -6.17 3.09
N GLY A 37 2.90 -5.81 3.07
CA GLY A 37 1.89 -6.62 2.38
C GLY A 37 1.83 -6.41 0.88
N SER A 38 1.95 -5.16 0.41
CA SER A 38 1.52 -4.84 -0.97
C SER A 38 2.65 -4.42 -1.89
N LEU A 39 3.79 -3.97 -1.36
CA LEU A 39 4.97 -3.65 -2.17
C LEU A 39 5.50 -4.90 -2.89
N VAL A 40 5.36 -6.07 -2.26
CA VAL A 40 5.76 -7.35 -2.88
C VAL A 40 4.98 -7.62 -4.17
N LEU A 41 3.77 -7.09 -4.31
CA LEU A 41 2.94 -7.28 -5.51
C LEU A 41 3.27 -6.30 -6.63
N THR A 42 3.94 -5.18 -6.33
CA THR A 42 4.33 -4.22 -7.36
C THR A 42 5.50 -4.71 -8.19
N LEU A 43 6.39 -5.55 -7.62
CA LEU A 43 7.58 -6.03 -8.33
C LEU A 43 7.23 -6.89 -9.56
N PRO A 44 6.42 -7.96 -9.45
CA PRO A 44 6.09 -8.78 -10.62
C PRO A 44 5.26 -8.00 -11.65
N ALA A 45 4.43 -7.04 -11.21
CA ALA A 45 3.68 -6.18 -12.10
C ALA A 45 4.59 -5.25 -12.91
N ALA A 46 5.61 -4.66 -12.25
CA ALA A 46 6.59 -3.80 -12.89
C ALA A 46 7.50 -4.58 -13.83
N GLU A 47 7.93 -5.78 -13.44
CA GLU A 47 8.72 -6.69 -14.29
C GLU A 47 7.94 -7.11 -15.53
N ALA A 48 6.68 -7.53 -15.38
CA ALA A 48 5.82 -7.90 -16.51
C ALA A 48 5.58 -6.73 -17.49
N ALA A 49 5.56 -5.49 -16.97
CA ALA A 49 5.44 -4.27 -17.76
C ALA A 49 6.80 -3.70 -18.24
N ASN A 50 7.91 -4.40 -18.01
CA ASN A 50 9.27 -3.99 -18.37
C ASN A 50 9.64 -2.58 -17.86
N LEU A 51 9.20 -2.22 -16.65
CA LEU A 51 9.53 -0.94 -16.05
C LEU A 51 11.00 -0.88 -15.64
N THR A 52 11.62 0.28 -15.85
CA THR A 52 12.97 0.52 -15.36
C THR A 52 12.98 0.63 -13.81
N PRO A 53 14.11 0.36 -13.14
CA PRO A 53 14.21 0.55 -11.69
C PRO A 53 13.84 1.97 -11.24
N ALA A 54 14.16 2.99 -12.06
CA ALA A 54 13.77 4.38 -11.80
C ALA A 54 12.25 4.59 -11.88
N GLN A 55 11.57 3.96 -12.83
CA GLN A 55 10.10 4.03 -12.95
C GLN A 55 9.40 3.30 -11.80
N LEU A 56 9.88 2.12 -11.41
CA LEU A 56 9.38 1.40 -10.24
C LEU A 56 9.55 2.22 -8.96
N SER A 57 10.76 2.77 -8.74
CA SER A 57 11.06 3.66 -7.61
C SER A 57 10.14 4.88 -7.58
N SER A 58 9.95 5.53 -8.75
CA SER A 58 9.02 6.64 -8.91
C SER A 58 7.56 6.26 -8.63
N TRP A 59 7.12 5.07 -9.04
CA TRP A 59 5.76 4.59 -8.78
C TRP A 59 5.52 4.38 -7.28
N VAL A 60 6.47 3.71 -6.60
CA VAL A 60 6.43 3.53 -5.14
C VAL A 60 6.45 4.87 -4.42
N TRP A 61 7.30 5.80 -4.86
CA TRP A 61 7.36 7.17 -4.35
C TRP A 61 6.02 7.89 -4.50
N ALA A 62 5.40 7.83 -5.68
CA ALA A 62 4.13 8.49 -5.96
C ALA A 62 2.99 7.96 -5.07
N ILE A 63 2.95 6.64 -4.87
CA ILE A 63 2.00 6.01 -3.94
C ILE A 63 2.25 6.46 -2.50
N ALA A 64 3.51 6.43 -2.04
CA ALA A 64 3.88 6.78 -0.68
C ALA A 64 3.56 8.24 -0.35
N VAL A 65 4.02 9.16 -1.21
CA VAL A 65 3.80 10.60 -1.05
C VAL A 65 2.34 10.95 -1.26
N GLY A 66 1.70 10.41 -2.31
CA GLY A 66 0.28 10.66 -2.60
C GLY A 66 -0.64 10.22 -1.46
N SER A 67 -0.43 9.00 -0.94
CA SER A 67 -1.20 8.50 0.20
C SER A 67 -0.90 9.29 1.47
N GLY A 68 0.38 9.60 1.75
CA GLY A 68 0.76 10.38 2.92
C GLY A 68 0.16 11.79 2.92
N VAL A 69 0.23 12.49 1.79
CA VAL A 69 -0.37 13.83 1.62
C VAL A 69 -1.88 13.77 1.75
N ALA A 70 -2.56 12.82 1.10
CA ALA A 70 -4.01 12.68 1.20
C ALA A 70 -4.46 12.34 2.63
N THR A 71 -3.79 11.39 3.30
CA THR A 71 -4.01 11.04 4.70
C THR A 71 -3.87 12.27 5.61
N LEU A 72 -2.80 13.03 5.44
CA LEU A 72 -2.53 14.23 6.23
C LEU A 72 -3.60 15.30 6.00
N LEU A 73 -3.87 15.64 4.74
CA LEU A 73 -4.85 16.67 4.39
C LEU A 73 -6.24 16.32 4.89
N LEU A 74 -6.73 15.10 4.61
CA LEU A 74 -8.06 14.67 5.03
C LEU A 74 -8.15 14.62 6.56
N SER A 75 -7.12 14.12 7.24
CA SER A 75 -7.11 14.09 8.70
C SER A 75 -7.17 15.49 9.31
N LEU A 76 -6.46 16.46 8.73
CA LEU A 76 -6.48 17.86 9.19
C LEU A 76 -7.83 18.56 8.92
N VAL A 77 -8.44 18.31 7.77
CA VAL A 77 -9.74 18.90 7.38
C VAL A 77 -10.89 18.32 8.19
N TYR A 78 -10.95 17.00 8.31
CA TYR A 78 -12.05 16.29 8.97
C TYR A 78 -11.86 16.13 10.48
N ARG A 79 -10.65 16.39 11.00
CA ARG A 79 -10.29 16.18 12.42
C ARG A 79 -10.60 14.76 12.88
N GLN A 80 -10.36 13.80 12.00
CA GLN A 80 -10.57 12.36 12.20
C GLN A 80 -9.33 11.62 11.71
N PRO A 81 -8.99 10.44 12.25
CA PRO A 81 -7.86 9.63 11.79
C PRO A 81 -8.19 8.97 10.45
N VAL A 82 -8.14 9.73 9.36
CA VAL A 82 -8.44 9.26 8.01
C VAL A 82 -7.18 8.67 7.41
N LEU A 83 -7.19 7.36 7.14
CA LEU A 83 -6.11 6.67 6.45
C LEU A 83 -6.47 6.49 4.97
N THR A 84 -5.63 7.03 4.08
CA THR A 84 -5.67 6.66 2.66
C THR A 84 -4.60 5.61 2.39
N ALA A 85 -5.01 4.53 1.74
CA ALA A 85 -4.14 3.43 1.37
C ALA A 85 -4.29 3.13 -0.12
N TRP A 86 -3.35 2.37 -0.67
CA TRP A 86 -3.45 1.85 -2.03
C TRP A 86 -4.45 0.69 -2.11
N SER A 87 -4.82 0.32 -3.33
CA SER A 87 -5.68 -0.85 -3.59
C SER A 87 -4.83 -2.10 -3.83
N THR A 88 -4.62 -2.93 -2.81
CA THR A 88 -3.96 -4.24 -2.95
C THR A 88 -4.63 -5.14 -4.01
N PRO A 89 -5.97 -5.31 -4.05
CA PRO A 89 -6.61 -6.03 -5.15
C PRO A 89 -6.42 -5.35 -6.50
N GLY A 90 -6.35 -4.01 -6.54
CA GLY A 90 -6.02 -3.26 -7.75
C GLY A 90 -4.63 -3.59 -8.28
N LEU A 91 -3.61 -3.60 -7.40
CA LEU A 91 -2.24 -4.00 -7.76
C LEU A 91 -2.17 -5.44 -8.27
N ALA A 92 -2.92 -6.35 -7.65
CA ALA A 92 -2.98 -7.74 -8.09
C ALA A 92 -3.59 -7.88 -9.51
N LEU A 93 -4.63 -7.09 -9.82
CA LEU A 93 -5.22 -7.05 -11.17
C LEU A 93 -4.24 -6.43 -12.18
N LEU A 94 -3.60 -5.32 -11.81
CA LEU A 94 -2.61 -4.65 -12.65
C LEU A 94 -1.43 -5.55 -13.01
N GLY A 95 -0.99 -6.41 -12.09
CA GLY A 95 0.07 -7.38 -12.39
C GLY A 95 -0.24 -8.28 -13.59
N THR A 96 -1.53 -8.49 -13.90
CA THR A 96 -1.96 -9.29 -15.06
C THR A 96 -2.28 -8.48 -16.31
N SER A 97 -2.60 -7.18 -16.17
CA SER A 97 -3.05 -6.35 -17.29
C SER A 97 -2.07 -5.27 -17.73
N LEU A 98 -1.20 -4.78 -16.83
CA LEU A 98 -0.31 -3.64 -17.09
C LEU A 98 0.66 -3.92 -18.24
N ALA A 99 1.10 -5.17 -18.41
CA ALA A 99 1.99 -5.60 -19.48
C ALA A 99 1.41 -5.41 -20.89
N GLN A 100 0.09 -5.25 -21.01
CA GLN A 100 -0.62 -5.10 -22.30
C GLN A 100 -0.68 -3.65 -22.77
N TYR A 101 -0.30 -2.69 -21.92
CA TYR A 101 -0.45 -1.26 -22.18
C TYR A 101 0.88 -0.53 -22.04
N ARG A 102 1.01 0.60 -22.73
CA ARG A 102 2.15 1.51 -22.53
C ARG A 102 1.99 2.19 -21.17
N LEU A 103 3.11 2.50 -20.52
CA LEU A 103 3.09 3.18 -19.21
C LEU A 103 2.33 4.51 -19.25
N GLY A 104 2.41 5.26 -20.36
CA GLY A 104 1.65 6.50 -20.56
C GLY A 104 0.14 6.28 -20.58
N GLU A 105 -0.33 5.21 -21.24
CA GLU A 105 -1.75 4.83 -21.28
C GLU A 105 -2.24 4.43 -19.88
N ALA A 106 -1.43 3.69 -19.13
CA ALA A 106 -1.73 3.35 -17.75
C ALA A 106 -1.87 4.61 -16.87
N VAL A 107 -0.93 5.57 -16.97
CA VAL A 107 -0.99 6.85 -16.25
C VAL A 107 -2.24 7.65 -16.62
N GLY A 108 -2.58 7.72 -17.93
CA GLY A 108 -3.82 8.33 -18.40
C GLY A 108 -5.07 7.70 -17.79
N ALA A 109 -5.13 6.37 -17.78
CA ALA A 109 -6.22 5.61 -17.16
C ALA A 109 -6.33 5.88 -15.66
N TYR A 110 -5.21 5.91 -14.92
CA TYR A 110 -5.19 6.25 -13.49
C TYR A 110 -5.74 7.65 -13.22
N ILE A 111 -5.35 8.65 -14.02
CA ILE A 111 -5.84 10.02 -13.87
C ILE A 111 -7.35 10.07 -14.17
N ALA A 112 -7.81 9.45 -15.25
CA ALA A 112 -9.22 9.42 -15.63
C ALA A 112 -10.08 8.73 -14.56
N VAL A 113 -9.66 7.56 -14.08
CA VAL A 113 -10.35 6.81 -13.02
C VAL A 113 -10.30 7.59 -11.70
N GLY A 114 -9.16 8.19 -11.34
CA GLY A 114 -9.03 9.01 -10.14
C GLY A 114 -9.98 10.22 -10.15
N LEU A 115 -10.09 10.90 -11.29
CA LEU A 115 -11.03 12.00 -11.46
C LEU A 115 -12.47 11.53 -11.38
N ALA A 116 -12.80 10.40 -12.02
CA ALA A 116 -14.14 9.81 -11.94
C ALA A 116 -14.51 9.44 -10.50
N ILE A 117 -13.61 8.80 -9.75
CA ILE A 117 -13.82 8.47 -8.34
C ILE A 117 -14.01 9.74 -7.50
N ALA A 118 -13.22 10.80 -7.75
CA ALA A 118 -13.39 12.07 -7.05
C ALA A 118 -14.76 12.70 -7.33
N LEU A 119 -15.20 12.73 -8.59
CA LEU A 119 -16.52 13.24 -8.98
C LEU A 119 -17.66 12.41 -8.38
N LEU A 120 -17.53 11.09 -8.35
CA LEU A 120 -18.49 10.18 -7.70
C LEU A 120 -18.55 10.38 -6.18
N GLY A 121 -17.41 10.65 -5.54
CA GLY A 121 -17.35 10.99 -4.12
C GLY A 121 -18.02 12.34 -3.83
N LEU A 122 -17.75 13.36 -4.64
CA LEU A 122 -18.30 14.71 -4.47
C LEU A 122 -19.81 14.78 -4.78
N SER A 123 -20.31 13.94 -5.68
CA SER A 123 -21.73 13.86 -6.03
C SER A 123 -22.58 13.09 -5.00
N GLY A 124 -21.95 12.40 -4.03
CA GLY A 124 -22.65 11.51 -3.10
C GLY A 124 -23.15 10.20 -3.74
N LEU A 125 -22.94 10.02 -5.04
CA LEU A 125 -23.38 8.83 -5.77
C LEU A 125 -22.63 7.58 -5.31
N PHE A 126 -21.36 7.73 -4.89
CA PHE A 126 -20.56 6.63 -4.35
C PHE A 126 -21.27 5.92 -3.19
N GLU A 127 -21.83 6.67 -2.24
CA GLU A 127 -22.55 6.11 -1.10
C GLU A 127 -23.77 5.29 -1.56
N ARG A 128 -24.46 5.75 -2.60
CA ARG A 128 -25.62 5.07 -3.18
C ARG A 128 -25.23 3.76 -3.86
N VAL A 129 -24.13 3.75 -4.60
CA VAL A 129 -23.63 2.56 -5.30
C VAL A 129 -23.14 1.51 -4.31
N VAL A 130 -22.36 1.92 -3.30
CA VAL A 130 -21.83 1.00 -2.28
C VAL A 130 -22.96 0.32 -1.50
N ARG A 131 -24.07 1.01 -1.23
CA ARG A 131 -25.26 0.43 -0.57
C ARG A 131 -25.92 -0.71 -1.37
N VAL A 132 -25.69 -0.80 -2.68
CA VAL A 132 -26.23 -1.87 -3.55
C VAL A 132 -25.39 -3.14 -3.46
N ILE A 133 -24.11 -3.04 -3.07
CA ILE A 133 -23.21 -4.19 -3.01
C ILE A 133 -23.61 -5.07 -1.81
N PRO A 134 -24.06 -6.32 -2.02
CA PRO A 134 -24.41 -7.20 -0.92
C PRO A 134 -23.17 -7.49 -0.07
N GLN A 135 -23.29 -7.37 1.26
CA GLN A 135 -22.20 -7.69 2.20
C GLN A 135 -21.55 -9.07 1.94
N PRO A 136 -22.29 -10.15 1.58
CA PRO A 136 -21.68 -11.43 1.25
C PRO A 136 -20.70 -11.36 0.07
N VAL A 137 -20.98 -10.52 -0.94
CA VAL A 137 -20.09 -10.36 -2.11
C VAL A 137 -18.80 -9.65 -1.70
N ALA A 138 -18.91 -8.59 -0.89
CA ALA A 138 -17.74 -7.88 -0.37
C ALA A 138 -16.84 -8.80 0.47
N LEU A 139 -17.44 -9.60 1.36
CA LEU A 139 -16.70 -10.58 2.16
C LEU A 139 -16.11 -11.71 1.31
N ALA A 140 -16.81 -12.16 0.26
CA ALA A 140 -16.31 -13.18 -0.67
C ALA A 140 -15.07 -12.69 -1.43
N VAL A 141 -15.04 -11.42 -1.88
CA VAL A 141 -13.86 -10.82 -2.51
C VAL A 141 -12.68 -10.78 -1.56
N LEU A 142 -12.89 -10.35 -0.30
CA LEU A 142 -11.84 -10.35 0.73
C LEU A 142 -11.35 -11.78 1.02
N GLY A 143 -12.26 -12.74 1.18
CA GLY A 143 -11.94 -14.14 1.43
C GLY A 143 -11.16 -14.79 0.29
N GLY A 144 -11.57 -14.57 -0.97
CA GLY A 144 -10.87 -15.08 -2.14
C GLY A 144 -9.44 -14.53 -2.27
N LEU A 145 -9.26 -13.25 -1.96
CA LEU A 145 -7.92 -12.65 -1.96
C LEU A 145 -7.04 -13.21 -0.83
N LEU A 146 -7.58 -13.33 0.38
CA LEU A 146 -6.87 -13.94 1.51
C LEU A 146 -6.50 -15.40 1.23
N LEU A 147 -7.39 -16.17 0.60
CA LEU A 147 -7.14 -17.54 0.21
C LEU A 147 -6.01 -17.65 -0.82
N LYS A 148 -5.98 -16.76 -1.82
CA LYS A 148 -4.87 -16.67 -2.78
C LYS A 148 -3.53 -16.44 -2.08
N TYR A 149 -3.47 -15.52 -1.11
CA TYR A 149 -2.24 -15.32 -0.32
C TYR A 149 -1.91 -16.53 0.56
N GLY A 150 -2.92 -17.18 1.12
CA GLY A 150 -2.77 -18.44 1.86
C GLY A 150 -2.11 -19.54 1.03
N PHE A 151 -2.54 -19.72 -0.22
CA PHE A 151 -1.92 -20.68 -1.14
C PHE A 151 -0.51 -20.26 -1.57
N ALA A 152 -0.25 -18.95 -1.74
CA ALA A 152 1.10 -18.46 -2.04
C ALA A 152 2.12 -18.82 -0.94
N LEU A 153 1.69 -18.95 0.33
CA LEU A 153 2.56 -19.42 1.41
C LEU A 153 3.07 -20.85 1.17
N ILE A 154 2.25 -21.72 0.57
CA ILE A 154 2.65 -23.11 0.28
C ILE A 154 3.77 -23.12 -0.76
N GLY A 155 3.66 -22.30 -1.80
CA GLY A 155 4.74 -22.12 -2.79
C GLY A 155 6.01 -21.56 -2.14
N GLY A 156 5.87 -20.58 -1.25
CA GLY A 156 7.00 -20.02 -0.50
C GLY A 156 7.70 -21.05 0.42
N LEU A 157 6.93 -21.95 1.04
CA LEU A 157 7.43 -23.05 1.86
C LEU A 157 8.29 -24.03 1.06
N GLN A 158 7.96 -24.27 -0.22
CA GLN A 158 8.77 -25.11 -1.11
C GLN A 158 10.08 -24.42 -1.51
N ALA A 159 10.04 -23.12 -1.77
CA ALA A 159 11.21 -22.35 -2.21
C ALA A 159 12.21 -22.08 -1.07
N SER A 160 11.72 -21.59 0.08
CA SER A 160 12.56 -21.19 1.23
C SER A 160 11.91 -21.61 2.56
N PRO A 161 11.92 -22.92 2.90
CA PRO A 161 11.22 -23.44 4.07
C PRO A 161 11.67 -22.79 5.38
N LEU A 162 12.98 -22.58 5.56
CA LEU A 162 13.53 -21.98 6.78
C LEU A 162 13.00 -20.56 7.03
N VAL A 163 12.96 -19.72 5.98
CA VAL A 163 12.48 -18.33 6.08
C VAL A 163 11.00 -18.30 6.43
N VAL A 164 10.17 -19.08 5.73
CA VAL A 164 8.72 -19.08 5.95
C VAL A 164 8.36 -19.64 7.31
N LEU A 165 9.00 -20.74 7.75
CA LEU A 165 8.78 -21.31 9.08
C LEU A 165 9.23 -20.36 10.19
N ALA A 166 10.32 -19.61 10.00
CA ALA A 166 10.75 -18.60 10.97
C ALA A 166 9.73 -17.47 11.10
N ILE A 167 9.22 -16.94 9.98
CA ILE A 167 8.18 -15.90 9.97
C ILE A 167 6.93 -16.41 10.72
N ILE A 168 6.43 -17.60 10.37
CA ILE A 168 5.24 -18.19 11.00
C ILE A 168 5.49 -18.45 12.49
N GLY A 169 6.62 -19.06 12.84
CA GLY A 169 6.97 -19.41 14.22
C GLY A 169 7.07 -18.18 15.12
N VAL A 170 7.78 -17.15 14.67
CA VAL A 170 7.91 -15.89 15.41
C VAL A 170 6.58 -15.16 15.49
N PHE A 171 5.79 -15.12 14.40
CA PHE A 171 4.45 -14.53 14.43
C PHE A 171 3.56 -15.21 15.49
N LEU A 172 3.49 -16.55 15.49
CA LEU A 172 2.67 -17.30 16.43
C LEU A 172 3.16 -17.14 17.88
N LEU A 173 4.48 -17.12 18.10
CA LEU A 173 5.07 -16.89 19.41
C LEU A 173 4.71 -15.49 19.94
N LEU A 174 4.90 -14.45 19.11
CA LEU A 174 4.57 -13.07 19.47
C LEU A 174 3.06 -12.89 19.70
N ARG A 175 2.23 -13.57 18.91
CA ARG A 175 0.78 -13.60 19.12
C ARG A 175 0.39 -14.29 20.42
N ARG A 176 1.08 -15.39 20.80
CA ARG A 176 0.86 -16.11 22.06
C ARG A 176 1.18 -15.25 23.27
N ILE A 177 2.25 -14.46 23.24
CA ILE A 177 2.61 -13.52 24.32
C ILE A 177 1.84 -12.19 24.25
N ARG A 178 0.84 -12.07 23.35
CA ARG A 178 0.02 -10.87 23.15
C ARG A 178 0.86 -9.60 22.87
N ALA A 179 1.96 -9.76 22.14
CA ALA A 179 2.74 -8.62 21.67
C ALA A 179 1.84 -7.68 20.86
N ARG A 180 2.05 -6.36 20.98
CA ARG A 180 1.22 -5.36 20.28
C ARG A 180 1.36 -5.44 18.75
N VAL A 181 2.50 -5.90 18.25
CA VAL A 181 2.84 -5.89 16.81
C VAL A 181 3.57 -7.18 16.40
N PRO A 182 2.89 -8.34 16.42
CA PRO A 182 3.52 -9.62 16.09
C PRO A 182 4.03 -9.68 14.64
N ILE A 183 3.39 -8.95 13.73
CA ILE A 183 3.77 -8.89 12.31
C ILE A 183 5.16 -8.27 12.10
N ALA A 184 5.48 -7.19 12.82
CA ALA A 184 6.78 -6.54 12.68
C ALA A 184 7.92 -7.45 13.14
N GLY A 185 7.75 -8.17 14.25
CA GLY A 185 8.74 -9.14 14.70
C GLY A 185 8.90 -10.33 13.75
N ALA A 186 7.80 -10.80 13.15
CA ALA A 186 7.84 -11.84 12.12
C ALA A 186 8.62 -11.40 10.88
N LEU A 187 8.45 -10.15 10.45
CA LEU A 187 9.22 -9.56 9.34
C LEU A 187 10.72 -9.51 9.64
N VAL A 188 11.10 -9.03 10.83
CA VAL A 188 12.50 -8.97 11.27
C VAL A 188 13.12 -10.36 11.28
N ALA A 189 12.39 -11.37 11.78
CA ALA A 189 12.85 -12.75 11.77
C ALA A 189 13.05 -13.29 10.35
N GLY A 190 12.10 -13.02 9.44
CA GLY A 190 12.23 -13.40 8.03
C GLY A 190 13.48 -12.80 7.38
N PHE A 191 13.71 -11.49 7.58
CA PHE A 191 14.89 -10.81 7.07
C PHE A 191 16.19 -11.38 7.65
N ALA A 192 16.25 -11.59 8.97
CA ALA A 192 17.43 -12.13 9.64
C ALA A 192 17.78 -13.54 9.13
N VAL A 193 16.78 -14.40 8.95
CA VAL A 193 17.00 -15.77 8.43
C VAL A 193 17.39 -15.74 6.96
N ALA A 194 16.76 -14.89 6.13
CA ALA A 194 17.14 -14.73 4.73
C ALA A 194 18.58 -14.21 4.57
N TYR A 195 18.98 -13.26 5.43
CA TYR A 195 20.35 -12.76 5.49
C TYR A 195 21.34 -13.86 5.86
N ALA A 196 21.06 -14.60 6.94
CA ALA A 196 21.92 -15.70 7.41
C ALA A 196 22.01 -16.84 6.40
N ALA A 197 20.96 -17.06 5.60
CA ALA A 197 20.93 -18.05 4.52
C ALA A 197 21.66 -17.59 3.23
N GLY A 198 22.21 -16.37 3.19
CA GLY A 198 22.87 -15.82 2.02
C GLY A 198 21.93 -15.54 0.84
N GLN A 199 20.61 -15.45 1.10
CA GLN A 199 19.59 -15.20 0.06
C GLN A 199 19.39 -13.72 -0.24
N LEU A 200 20.04 -12.82 0.52
CA LEU A 200 19.96 -11.38 0.32
C LEU A 200 21.22 -10.87 -0.38
N ASP A 201 21.07 -10.42 -1.62
CA ASP A 201 22.09 -9.64 -2.29
C ASP A 201 21.95 -8.16 -1.90
N LEU A 202 22.84 -7.71 -1.00
CA LEU A 202 22.91 -6.33 -0.56
C LEU A 202 23.99 -5.51 -1.30
N SER A 203 24.74 -6.12 -2.22
CA SER A 203 25.89 -5.51 -2.88
C SER A 203 25.51 -4.31 -3.76
N GLY A 204 24.30 -4.32 -4.31
CA GLY A 204 23.73 -3.25 -5.13
C GLY A 204 22.91 -2.20 -4.36
N VAL A 205 22.78 -2.31 -3.04
CA VAL A 205 21.93 -1.38 -2.25
C VAL A 205 22.62 -0.04 -2.13
N ARG A 206 22.12 0.95 -2.86
CA ARG A 206 22.51 2.36 -2.73
C ARG A 206 21.41 3.14 -2.07
N LEU A 207 21.77 3.90 -1.04
CA LEU A 207 20.88 4.90 -0.45
C LEU A 207 20.80 6.09 -1.40
N GLU A 208 19.78 6.09 -2.22
CA GLU A 208 19.47 7.18 -3.15
C GLU A 208 18.07 7.70 -2.86
N LEU A 209 17.88 9.01 -3.05
CA LEU A 209 16.57 9.60 -2.92
C LEU A 209 15.73 9.15 -4.12
N ALA A 210 14.63 8.44 -3.87
CA ALA A 210 13.66 8.14 -4.92
C ALA A 210 13.10 9.46 -5.47
N LEU A 211 13.41 9.77 -6.72
CA LEU A 211 12.93 10.96 -7.42
C LEU A 211 11.77 10.57 -8.35
N PRO A 212 10.75 11.44 -8.48
CA PRO A 212 9.68 11.20 -9.43
C PRO A 212 10.21 11.28 -10.86
N VAL A 213 9.93 10.24 -11.64
CA VAL A 213 10.11 10.20 -13.08
C VAL A 213 8.78 10.62 -13.70
N PHE A 214 8.77 11.76 -14.37
CA PHE A 214 7.57 12.26 -15.00
C PHE A 214 7.24 11.44 -16.26
N VAL A 215 6.01 10.93 -16.31
CA VAL A 215 5.48 10.19 -17.46
C VAL A 215 4.25 10.94 -17.97
N TRP A 216 4.27 11.33 -19.25
CA TRP A 216 3.13 11.98 -19.87
C TRP A 216 1.96 11.00 -19.99
N PRO A 217 0.73 11.42 -19.61
CA PRO A 217 -0.45 10.60 -19.83
C PRO A 217 -0.76 10.51 -21.32
N GLU A 218 -0.98 9.29 -21.81
CA GLU A 218 -1.51 9.00 -23.15
C GLU A 218 -2.98 8.56 -22.96
N PHE A 219 -3.91 9.12 -23.75
CA PHE A 219 -5.31 8.73 -23.73
C PHE A 219 -5.65 8.07 -25.07
N THR A 220 -5.97 6.78 -25.02
CA THR A 220 -6.35 5.99 -26.19
C THR A 220 -7.76 5.43 -26.01
N ALA A 221 -8.48 5.24 -27.10
CA ALA A 221 -9.82 4.64 -27.12
C ALA A 221 -9.80 3.16 -27.56
N ARG A 222 -8.61 2.55 -27.63
CA ARG A 222 -8.39 1.17 -28.06
C ARG A 222 -8.80 0.15 -27.00
#